data_AF-A0A2W6VC89-F1
#
_entry.id   AF-A0A2W6VC89-F1
#
_cell.length_a   1.000
_cell.length_b   1.000
_cell.length_c   1.000
_cell.angle_alpha   90.00
_cell.angle_beta   90.00
_cell.angle_gamma   90.00
#
_symmetry.space_group_name_H-M   'P 1'
#
loop_
_entity.id
_entity.type
_entity.pdbx_description
1 polymer ?
#
loop_
_entity_poly.entity_id
_entity_poly.type
_entity_poly.pdbx_seq_one_letter_code
_entity_poly.pdbx_strand_id
1 'polypeptide(L)'
;MLPVALLLAACAPAHGPSPEDLAIAIGVDVGALKHVRCERVPEDPTEFVCRYQQRSGAGWAAMETVAARDGLRWVLTDTPGAPD
;
A
#
# COMPACT_ATOMS: atom_id res chain seq x y z
N MET A 1 45.03 15.93 -3.28
CA MET A 1 44.38 14.61 -3.39
C MET A 1 43.12 14.66 -2.53
N LEU A 2 41.96 14.90 -3.13
CA LEU A 2 40.67 14.93 -2.41
C LEU A 2 40.11 13.50 -2.30
N PRO A 3 39.63 13.05 -1.13
CA PRO A 3 38.94 11.78 -1.02
C PRO A 3 37.52 11.93 -1.57
N VAL A 4 37.20 11.16 -2.61
CA VAL A 4 35.83 11.01 -3.12
C VAL A 4 35.07 10.15 -2.13
N ALA A 5 34.32 10.77 -1.23
CA ALA A 5 33.37 10.09 -0.36
C ALA A 5 32.21 9.57 -1.23
N LEU A 6 32.20 8.26 -1.51
CA LEU A 6 31.05 7.56 -2.07
C LEU A 6 29.89 7.65 -1.07
N LEU A 7 28.95 8.56 -1.33
CA LEU A 7 27.63 8.57 -0.72
C LEU A 7 26.85 7.38 -1.27
N LEU A 8 26.86 6.26 -0.54
CA LEU A 8 25.92 5.17 -0.73
C LEU A 8 24.53 5.69 -0.37
N ALA A 9 23.81 6.22 -1.36
CA ALA A 9 22.39 6.50 -1.26
C ALA A 9 21.68 5.16 -1.07
N ALA A 10 21.36 4.84 0.18
CA ALA A 10 20.48 3.73 0.51
C ALA A 10 19.10 4.05 -0.06
N CYS A 11 18.81 3.56 -1.26
CA CYS A 11 17.44 3.47 -1.76
C CYS A 11 16.70 2.51 -0.83
N ALA A 12 16.08 3.06 0.21
CA ALA A 12 15.04 2.32 0.92
C ALA A 12 14.00 1.94 -0.13
N PRO A 13 13.58 0.66 -0.23
CA PRO A 13 12.45 0.33 -1.07
C PRO A 13 11.30 1.25 -0.62
N ALA A 14 10.68 2.01 -1.53
CA ALA A 14 9.39 2.60 -1.27
C ALA A 14 8.49 1.49 -0.73
N HIS A 15 8.20 1.55 0.57
CA HIS A 15 7.33 0.62 1.26
C HIS A 15 5.90 1.01 0.87
N GLY A 16 5.07 0.01 0.57
CA GLY A 16 3.64 0.23 0.36
C GLY A 16 2.97 0.79 1.62
N PRO A 17 1.65 1.07 1.56
CA PRO A 17 0.92 1.55 2.73
C PRO A 17 0.99 0.54 3.87
N SER A 18 1.07 1.05 5.10
CA SER A 18 0.78 0.24 6.29
C SER A 18 -0.70 -0.18 6.32
N PRO A 19 -1.08 -1.19 7.12
CA PRO A 19 -2.50 -1.51 7.32
C PRO A 19 -3.34 -0.31 7.77
N GLU A 20 -2.78 0.55 8.63
CA GLU A 20 -3.41 1.78 9.11
C GLU A 20 -3.60 2.78 7.97
N ASP A 21 -2.57 3.02 7.17
CA ASP A 21 -2.64 3.92 6.01
C ASP A 21 -3.67 3.44 4.99
N LEU A 22 -3.70 2.13 4.72
CA LEU A 22 -4.66 1.54 3.80
C LEU A 22 -6.08 1.64 4.34
N ALA A 23 -6.30 1.41 5.64
CA ALA A 23 -7.61 1.56 6.27
C ALA A 23 -8.12 3.01 6.18
N ILE A 24 -7.24 3.98 6.40
CA ILE A 24 -7.54 5.41 6.23
C ILE A 24 -7.91 5.72 4.77
N ALA A 25 -7.16 5.20 3.80
CA ALA A 25 -7.42 5.42 2.38
C ALA A 25 -8.76 4.81 1.92
N ILE A 26 -9.12 3.63 2.43
CA ILE A 26 -10.41 2.96 2.17
C ILE A 26 -11.56 3.63 2.93
N GLY A 27 -11.27 4.28 4.06
CA GLY A 27 -12.29 4.88 4.93
C GLY A 27 -12.95 3.86 5.87
N VAL A 28 -12.18 2.89 6.36
CA VAL A 28 -12.63 1.88 7.34
C VAL A 28 -11.74 1.87 8.59
N ASP A 29 -12.20 1.21 9.64
CA ASP A 29 -11.37 0.94 10.82
C ASP A 29 -10.24 -0.05 10.47
N VAL A 30 -9.05 0.13 11.06
CA VAL A 30 -7.93 -0.78 10.81
C VAL A 30 -8.22 -2.22 11.26
N GLY A 31 -9.03 -2.40 12.32
CA GLY A 31 -9.51 -3.70 12.76
C GLY A 31 -10.53 -4.34 11.82
N ALA A 32 -11.06 -3.60 10.85
CA ALA A 32 -11.86 -4.13 9.75
C ALA A 32 -11.00 -4.71 8.62
N LEU A 33 -9.67 -4.59 8.68
CA LEU A 33 -8.72 -5.17 7.74
C LEU A 33 -7.89 -6.27 8.41
N LYS A 34 -7.51 -7.30 7.64
CA LYS A 34 -6.47 -8.25 8.05
C LYS A 34 -5.75 -8.86 6.85
N HIS A 35 -4.61 -9.49 7.12
CA HIS A 35 -3.76 -10.12 6.11
C HIS A 35 -3.36 -9.17 4.96
N VAL A 36 -3.19 -7.88 5.26
CA VAL A 36 -2.81 -6.86 4.28
C VAL A 36 -1.44 -7.17 3.69
N ARG A 37 -1.36 -7.22 2.37
CA ARG A 37 -0.12 -7.33 1.59
C ARG A 37 -0.19 -6.37 0.43
N CYS A 38 0.82 -5.52 0.30
CA CYS A 38 0.91 -4.57 -0.80
C CYS A 38 2.18 -4.83 -1.60
N GLU A 39 2.02 -5.06 -2.89
CA GLU A 39 3.09 -5.34 -3.84
C GLU A 39 3.22 -4.16 -4.78
N ARG A 40 4.46 -3.71 -5.03
CA ARG A 40 4.70 -2.59 -5.94
C ARG A 40 4.36 -2.98 -7.37
N VAL A 41 3.70 -2.08 -8.10
CA VAL A 41 3.51 -2.20 -9.54
C VAL A 41 4.85 -1.93 -10.26
N PRO A 42 5.39 -2.86 -11.06
CA PRO A 42 6.69 -2.67 -11.71
C PRO A 42 6.76 -1.47 -12.66
N GLU A 43 5.68 -1.19 -13.38
CA GLU A 43 5.57 -0.11 -14.35
C GLU A 43 5.33 1.27 -13.72
N ASP A 44 4.75 1.33 -12.51
CA ASP A 44 4.57 2.56 -11.74
C ASP A 44 5.03 2.36 -10.30
N PRO A 45 6.24 2.84 -9.93
CA PRO A 45 6.81 2.61 -8.62
C PRO A 45 6.12 3.40 -7.49
N THR A 46 5.15 4.26 -7.84
CA THR A 46 4.31 4.99 -6.88
C THR A 46 3.03 4.25 -6.53
N GLU A 47 2.69 3.20 -7.28
CA GLU A 47 1.50 2.38 -7.10
C GLU A 47 1.79 1.02 -6.48
N PHE A 48 0.84 0.55 -5.69
CA PHE A 48 0.90 -0.74 -5.00
C PHE A 48 -0.43 -1.45 -5.11
N VAL A 49 -0.40 -2.70 -5.59
CA VAL A 49 -1.55 -3.62 -5.53
C VAL A 49 -1.64 -4.16 -4.12
N CYS A 50 -2.71 -3.81 -3.42
CA CYS A 50 -2.95 -4.21 -2.04
C CYS A 50 -4.04 -5.27 -1.97
N ARG A 51 -3.67 -6.47 -1.51
CA ARG A 51 -4.55 -7.59 -1.23
C ARG A 51 -4.77 -7.73 0.27
N TYR A 52 -6.01 -7.88 0.69
CA TYR A 52 -6.39 -7.95 2.09
C TYR A 52 -7.72 -8.67 2.29
N GLN A 53 -8.11 -8.88 3.54
CA GLN A 53 -9.45 -9.28 3.90
C GLN A 53 -10.15 -8.14 4.63
N GLN A 54 -11.36 -7.79 4.20
CA GLN A 54 -12.18 -6.76 4.81
C GLN A 54 -13.38 -7.38 5.54
N ARG A 55 -13.73 -6.82 6.69
CA ARG A 55 -14.91 -7.21 7.46
C ARG A 55 -16.18 -6.94 6.64
N SER A 56 -17.00 -7.97 6.44
CA SER A 56 -18.31 -7.86 5.77
C SER A 56 -19.36 -8.62 6.56
N GLY A 57 -20.23 -7.89 7.27
CA GLY A 57 -21.20 -8.45 8.21
C GLY A 57 -20.53 -9.33 9.28
N ALA A 58 -20.96 -10.59 9.37
CA ALA A 58 -20.38 -11.58 10.28
C ALA A 58 -19.12 -12.26 9.72
N GLY A 59 -18.74 -12.02 8.45
CA GLY A 59 -17.63 -12.66 7.75
C GLY A 59 -16.47 -11.74 7.35
N TRP A 60 -15.62 -12.27 6.49
CA TRP A 60 -14.48 -11.58 5.89
C TRP A 60 -14.52 -11.83 4.38
N ALA A 61 -14.41 -10.77 3.58
CA ALA A 61 -14.32 -10.85 2.13
C ALA A 61 -12.86 -10.62 1.70
N ALA A 62 -12.39 -11.37 0.69
CA ALA A 62 -11.13 -11.06 0.05
C ALA A 62 -11.29 -9.82 -0.82
N MET A 63 -10.37 -8.88 -0.70
CA MET A 63 -10.40 -7.60 -1.38
C MET A 63 -9.05 -7.32 -2.04
N GLU A 64 -9.11 -6.59 -3.15
CA GLU A 64 -7.98 -6.00 -3.85
C GLU A 64 -8.28 -4.53 -4.16
N THR A 65 -7.25 -3.69 -4.14
CA THR A 65 -7.30 -2.28 -4.54
C THR A 65 -5.89 -1.83 -4.91
N VAL A 66 -5.77 -0.76 -5.68
CA VAL A 66 -4.50 -0.10 -5.98
C VAL A 66 -4.40 1.18 -5.17
N ALA A 67 -3.32 1.30 -4.41
CA ALA A 67 -3.00 2.47 -3.62
C ALA A 67 -1.77 3.19 -4.18
N ALA A 68 -1.86 4.50 -4.32
CA ALA A 68 -0.78 5.36 -4.77
C ALA A 68 -0.39 6.39 -3.71
N ARG A 69 0.85 6.86 -3.76
CA ARG A 69 1.35 7.88 -2.83
C ARG A 69 1.14 9.31 -3.36
N ASP A 70 0.28 10.08 -2.71
CA ASP A 70 0.07 11.51 -2.94
C ASP A 70 0.72 12.34 -1.80
N GLY A 71 1.99 12.71 -2.01
CA GLY A 71 2.80 13.38 -1.00
C GLY A 71 3.02 12.53 0.25
N LEU A 72 2.42 12.94 1.37
CA LEU A 72 2.47 12.20 2.64
C LEU A 72 1.27 11.25 2.83
N ARG A 73 0.31 11.25 1.92
CA ARG A 73 -0.93 10.46 2.04
C ARG A 73 -0.93 9.30 1.05
N TRP A 74 -1.69 8.28 1.41
CA TRP A 74 -2.07 7.22 0.49
C TRP A 74 -3.47 7.49 -0.03
N VAL A 75 -3.65 7.30 -1.33
CA VAL A 75 -4.93 7.45 -2.03
C VAL A 75 -5.22 6.20 -2.84
N LEU A 76 -6.49 5.88 -3.03
CA LEU A 76 -6.90 4.78 -3.90
C LEU A 76 -6.98 5.28 -5.34
N THR A 77 -6.40 4.54 -6.28
CA THR A 77 -6.52 4.81 -7.72
C THR A 77 -7.68 4.03 -8.36
N ASP A 78 -8.20 3.03 -7.64
CA ASP A 78 -9.39 2.25 -8.01
C ASP A 78 -10.41 2.15 -6.86
N THR A 79 -11.48 1.40 -7.11
CA THR A 79 -12.46 1.06 -6.07
C THR A 79 -12.13 -0.33 -5.52
N PRO A 80 -12.03 -0.50 -4.19
CA PRO A 80 -11.87 -1.82 -3.58
C PRO A 80 -12.87 -2.84 -4.10
N GLY A 81 -12.36 -3.95 -4.63
CA GLY A 81 -13.15 -4.99 -5.27
C GLY A 81 -12.71 -6.39 -4.85
N ALA A 82 -13.40 -7.41 -5.35
CA ALA A 82 -12.89 -8.77 -5.27
C ALA A 82 -11.59 -8.86 -6.11
N PRO A 83 -10.60 -9.66 -5.69
CA PRO A 83 -9.42 -9.91 -6.52
C PRO A 83 -9.85 -10.59 -7.82
N ASP A 84 -9.21 -10.19 -8.93
CA ASP A 84 -9.37 -10.79 -10.26
C ASP A 84 -8.84 -12.24 -10.34
#